data_AF-A0A6L7WD97-F1
#
_entry.id   AF-A0A6L7WD97-F1
#
_cell.length_a   1.000
_cell.length_b   1.000
_cell.length_c   1.000
_cell.angle_alpha   90.00
_cell.angle_beta   90.00
_cell.angle_gamma   90.00
#
_symmetry.space_group_name_H-M   'P 1'
#
loop_
_entity.id
_entity.type
_entity.pdbx_description
1 polymer ?
#
loop_
_entity_poly.entity_id
_entity_poly.type
_entity_poly.pdbx_seq_one_letter_code
_entity_poly.pdbx_strand_id
1 'polypeptide(L)'
;MAGSSTLSDLRVIECADGVAGPYCGKLLADLGADVVKVEPPAGDSSRRFGPFPGDRPHLERSGQFLYLNANKRGITLDIKHTGGIEVLTRLAAGADVLILDRPRSQLEALGIDVDALREEHPGLVVTVVTPYGFTGPYKDWAGNAHTVYQMSGMGRETPSGYVTDPEREPPLSPGNRRPTTSPASPPPPARWSPSPLAACTAGGNSSTCPASRRTRTTCG
;
A
#
# COMPACT_ATOMS: atom_id res chain seq x y z
N MET A 1 -7.91 -23.53 -30.42
CA MET A 1 -6.46 -23.33 -30.28
C MET A 1 -6.29 -22.07 -29.45
N ALA A 2 -6.00 -22.18 -28.16
CA ALA A 2 -5.54 -21.01 -27.40
C ALA A 2 -4.17 -20.65 -28.00
N GLY A 3 -4.04 -19.48 -28.61
CA GLY A 3 -2.75 -19.02 -29.15
C GLY A 3 -1.72 -19.03 -28.04
N SER A 4 -0.48 -19.43 -28.33
CA SER A 4 0.60 -19.40 -27.36
C SER A 4 0.70 -17.97 -26.81
N SER A 5 0.50 -17.81 -25.50
CA SER A 5 0.55 -16.50 -24.87
C SER A 5 1.96 -15.94 -24.97
N THR A 6 2.09 -14.63 -25.20
CA THR A 6 3.39 -13.98 -25.51
C THR A 6 4.45 -14.23 -24.45
N LEU A 7 4.07 -14.42 -23.18
CA LEU A 7 4.98 -14.62 -22.05
C LEU A 7 4.82 -15.97 -21.35
N SER A 8 4.22 -16.98 -22.02
CA SER A 8 3.90 -18.27 -21.38
C SER A 8 5.09 -19.10 -20.88
N ASP A 9 6.29 -18.76 -21.35
CA ASP A 9 7.56 -19.35 -20.96
C ASP A 9 8.22 -18.66 -19.76
N LEU A 10 7.71 -17.49 -19.33
CA LEU A 10 8.28 -16.73 -18.23
C LEU A 10 7.72 -17.15 -16.88
N ARG A 11 8.61 -17.32 -15.90
CA ARG A 11 8.30 -17.49 -14.49
C ARG A 11 8.64 -16.23 -13.71
N VAL A 12 7.66 -15.73 -12.96
CA VAL A 12 7.77 -14.48 -12.20
C VAL A 12 7.52 -14.74 -10.72
N ILE A 13 8.42 -14.22 -9.88
CA ILE A 13 8.21 -14.16 -8.42
C ILE A 13 7.87 -12.72 -8.07
N GLU A 14 6.67 -12.50 -7.53
CA GLU A 14 6.22 -11.20 -7.04
C GLU A 14 6.25 -11.19 -5.52
N CYS A 15 7.19 -10.46 -4.94
CA CYS A 15 7.27 -10.18 -3.50
C CYS A 15 7.01 -8.68 -3.25
N ALA A 16 5.83 -8.23 -3.68
CA ALA A 16 5.34 -6.86 -3.55
C ALA A 16 3.95 -6.81 -2.92
N ASP A 17 3.64 -5.69 -2.27
CA ASP A 17 2.41 -5.44 -1.52
C ASP A 17 1.59 -4.29 -2.12
N GLY A 18 0.28 -4.30 -1.89
CA GLY A 18 -0.59 -3.16 -2.21
C GLY A 18 -0.94 -3.08 -3.69
N VAL A 19 -0.41 -2.09 -4.41
CA VAL A 19 -0.90 -1.72 -5.76
C VAL A 19 0.16 -1.74 -6.85
N ALA A 20 1.22 -0.92 -6.74
CA ALA A 20 2.11 -0.67 -7.88
C ALA A 20 2.88 -1.93 -8.32
N GLY A 21 3.50 -2.65 -7.39
CA GLY A 21 4.16 -3.92 -7.66
C GLY A 21 3.18 -5.01 -8.14
N PRO A 22 2.06 -5.26 -7.42
CA PRO A 22 1.03 -6.20 -7.88
C PRO A 22 0.44 -5.88 -9.26
N TYR A 23 0.32 -4.60 -9.62
CA TYR A 23 -0.12 -4.22 -10.97
C TYR A 23 0.91 -4.59 -12.03
N CYS A 24 2.22 -4.46 -11.75
CA CYS A 24 3.27 -4.94 -12.64
C CYS A 24 3.16 -6.46 -12.87
N GLY A 25 3.05 -7.26 -11.79
CA GLY A 25 2.89 -8.71 -11.92
C GLY A 25 1.58 -9.10 -12.60
N LYS A 26 0.50 -8.32 -12.41
CA LYS A 26 -0.77 -8.54 -13.12
C LYS A 26 -0.60 -8.44 -14.63
N LEU A 27 0.09 -7.41 -15.12
CA LEU A 27 0.30 -7.23 -16.56
C LEU A 27 1.03 -8.43 -17.16
N LEU A 28 2.01 -8.99 -16.44
CA LEU A 28 2.73 -10.19 -16.86
C LEU A 28 1.82 -11.44 -16.84
N ALA A 29 1.03 -11.62 -15.77
CA ALA A 29 0.09 -12.74 -15.65
C ALA A 29 -1.00 -12.71 -16.74
N ASP A 30 -1.56 -11.53 -17.04
CA ASP A 30 -2.56 -11.34 -18.09
C ASP A 30 -2.00 -11.62 -19.49
N LEU A 31 -0.69 -11.45 -19.68
CA LEU A 31 0.05 -11.83 -20.89
C LEU A 31 0.55 -13.28 -20.86
N GLY A 32 0.15 -14.05 -19.84
CA GLY A 32 0.32 -15.50 -19.74
C GLY A 32 1.55 -15.98 -18.98
N ALA A 33 2.32 -15.09 -18.35
CA ALA A 33 3.44 -15.50 -17.50
C ALA A 33 2.95 -16.27 -16.26
N ASP A 34 3.76 -17.22 -15.80
CA ASP A 34 3.52 -17.92 -14.54
C ASP A 34 3.96 -17.06 -13.35
N VAL A 35 3.02 -16.31 -12.79
CA VAL A 35 3.27 -15.40 -11.68
C VAL A 35 2.93 -16.04 -10.33
N VAL A 36 3.93 -16.17 -9.47
CA VAL A 36 3.79 -16.56 -8.07
C VAL A 36 3.89 -15.34 -7.18
N LYS A 37 2.79 -14.98 -6.53
CA LYS A 37 2.73 -13.95 -5.50
C LYS A 37 3.14 -14.51 -4.14
N VAL A 38 4.11 -13.87 -3.53
CA VAL A 38 4.60 -14.16 -2.18
C VAL A 38 3.93 -13.18 -1.20
N GLU A 39 3.10 -13.70 -0.31
CA GLU A 39 2.39 -12.91 0.70
C GLU A 39 2.90 -13.21 2.10
N PRO A 40 2.97 -12.22 3.01
CA PRO A 40 3.22 -12.49 4.42
C PRO A 40 2.05 -13.28 5.04
N PRO A 41 2.21 -13.89 6.23
CA PRO A 41 1.13 -14.62 6.92
C PRO A 41 -0.15 -13.81 7.14
N ALA A 42 -0.05 -12.49 7.23
CA ALA A 42 -1.18 -11.58 7.37
C ALA A 42 -1.93 -11.28 6.07
N GLY A 43 -1.44 -11.78 4.93
CA GLY A 43 -1.88 -11.48 3.57
C GLY A 43 -1.41 -10.11 3.07
N ASP A 44 -1.56 -9.88 1.76
CA ASP A 44 -1.36 -8.57 1.14
C ASP A 44 -2.31 -7.52 1.75
N SER A 45 -1.81 -6.30 1.95
CA SER A 45 -2.57 -5.20 2.53
C SER A 45 -3.82 -4.85 1.72
N SER A 46 -3.79 -5.06 0.40
CA SER A 46 -4.93 -4.84 -0.50
C SER A 46 -6.14 -5.71 -0.20
N ARG A 47 -5.97 -6.87 0.47
CA ARG A 47 -7.08 -7.70 0.96
C ARG A 47 -7.99 -6.96 1.95
N ARG A 48 -7.51 -5.86 2.55
CA ARG A 48 -8.24 -5.03 3.51
C ARG A 48 -8.87 -3.79 2.87
N PHE A 49 -8.63 -3.54 1.58
CA PHE A 49 -9.21 -2.43 0.85
C PHE A 49 -10.38 -2.89 -0.02
N GLY A 50 -11.46 -2.12 -0.02
CA GLY A 50 -12.66 -2.42 -0.81
C GLY A 50 -12.47 -2.13 -2.31
N PRO A 51 -13.56 -2.19 -3.10
CA PRO A 51 -14.92 -2.48 -2.67
C PRO A 51 -15.09 -3.92 -2.18
N PHE A 52 -16.09 -4.15 -1.32
CA PHE A 52 -16.46 -5.48 -0.84
C PHE A 52 -17.91 -5.79 -1.22
N PRO A 53 -18.27 -7.06 -1.53
CA PRO A 53 -19.66 -7.43 -1.74
C PRO A 53 -20.55 -7.04 -0.55
N GLY A 54 -21.55 -6.21 -0.82
CA GLY A 54 -22.48 -5.69 0.19
C GLY A 54 -21.81 -4.83 1.28
N ASP A 55 -20.67 -4.20 0.98
CA ASP A 55 -19.88 -3.37 1.90
C ASP A 55 -19.46 -4.11 3.18
N ARG A 56 -19.25 -5.43 3.09
CA ARG A 56 -18.81 -6.28 4.20
C ARG A 56 -17.33 -6.66 4.05
N PRO A 57 -16.41 -6.06 4.82
CA PRO A 57 -14.98 -6.38 4.76
C PRO A 57 -14.71 -7.87 4.89
N HIS A 58 -13.90 -8.41 3.99
CA HIS A 58 -13.49 -9.80 4.01
C HIS A 58 -12.21 -9.96 3.18
N LEU A 59 -11.20 -10.64 3.76
CA LEU A 59 -9.85 -10.73 3.17
C LEU A 59 -9.85 -11.42 1.78
N GLU A 60 -10.74 -12.39 1.58
CA GLU A 60 -10.88 -13.09 0.28
C GLU A 60 -11.93 -12.48 -0.66
N ARG A 61 -12.52 -11.33 -0.31
CA ARG A 61 -13.54 -10.67 -1.15
C ARG A 61 -13.26 -9.18 -1.39
N SER A 62 -12.00 -8.78 -1.23
CA SER A 62 -11.56 -7.45 -1.68
C SER A 62 -11.56 -7.40 -3.20
N GLY A 63 -12.37 -6.50 -3.77
CA GLY A 63 -12.38 -6.26 -5.22
C GLY A 63 -11.02 -5.76 -5.72
N GLN A 64 -10.33 -4.94 -4.93
CA GLN A 64 -8.99 -4.45 -5.26
C GLN A 64 -7.96 -5.58 -5.33
N PHE A 65 -7.89 -6.43 -4.29
CA PHE A 65 -6.98 -7.57 -4.29
C PHE A 65 -7.28 -8.54 -5.43
N LEU A 66 -8.56 -8.90 -5.61
CA LEU A 66 -8.98 -9.85 -6.65
C LEU A 66 -8.66 -9.32 -8.06
N TYR A 67 -8.85 -8.02 -8.30
CA TYR A 67 -8.48 -7.40 -9.57
C TYR A 67 -6.96 -7.45 -9.80
N LEU A 68 -6.17 -7.00 -8.83
CA LEU A 68 -4.71 -6.89 -8.94
C LEU A 68 -3.99 -8.23 -8.97
N ASN A 69 -4.61 -9.30 -8.47
CA ASN A 69 -3.98 -10.61 -8.34
C ASN A 69 -4.70 -11.71 -9.12
N ALA A 70 -5.61 -11.34 -10.03
CA ALA A 70 -6.16 -12.25 -11.02
C ALA A 70 -5.02 -12.92 -11.82
N ASN A 71 -5.21 -14.19 -12.18
CA ASN A 71 -4.27 -15.03 -12.93
C ASN A 71 -2.95 -15.38 -12.21
N LYS A 72 -2.77 -15.00 -10.94
CA LYS A 72 -1.58 -15.34 -10.14
C LYS A 72 -1.82 -16.54 -9.24
N ARG A 73 -0.74 -17.25 -8.90
CA ARG A 73 -0.72 -18.26 -7.83
C ARG A 73 -0.18 -17.61 -6.55
N GLY A 74 -0.81 -17.83 -5.42
CA GLY A 74 -0.37 -17.28 -4.13
C GLY A 74 0.38 -18.31 -3.29
N ILE A 75 1.47 -17.89 -2.64
CA ILE A 75 2.11 -18.62 -1.55
C ILE A 75 2.25 -17.71 -0.34
N THR A 76 2.19 -18.30 0.85
CA THR A 76 2.45 -17.58 2.11
C THR A 76 3.87 -17.82 2.57
N LEU A 77 4.63 -16.75 2.81
CA LEU A 77 6.02 -16.79 3.24
C LEU A 77 6.33 -15.60 4.14
N ASP A 78 6.89 -15.87 5.32
CA ASP A 78 7.37 -14.80 6.20
C ASP A 78 8.85 -14.48 5.94
N ILE A 79 9.08 -13.46 5.13
CA ILE A 79 10.42 -12.99 4.76
C ILE A 79 11.12 -12.20 5.86
N LYS A 80 10.51 -12.01 7.05
CA LYS A 80 11.21 -11.40 8.20
C LYS A 80 12.09 -12.41 8.94
N HIS A 81 11.91 -13.70 8.65
CA HIS A 81 12.73 -14.77 9.19
C HIS A 81 13.72 -15.26 8.15
N THR A 82 14.91 -15.66 8.59
CA THR A 82 16.00 -16.14 7.71
C THR A 82 15.56 -17.29 6.81
N GLY A 83 14.80 -18.25 7.34
CA GLY A 83 14.25 -19.35 6.52
C GLY A 83 13.28 -18.88 5.43
N GLY A 84 12.55 -17.77 5.65
CA GLY A 84 11.71 -17.18 4.62
C GLY A 84 12.52 -16.55 3.50
N ILE A 85 13.62 -15.88 3.83
CA ILE A 85 14.55 -15.32 2.87
C ILE A 85 15.21 -16.41 2.04
N GLU A 86 15.68 -17.49 2.67
CA GLU A 86 16.26 -18.63 1.95
C GLU A 86 15.30 -19.24 0.93
N VAL A 87 14.02 -19.38 1.29
CA VAL A 87 12.98 -19.86 0.36
C VAL A 87 12.75 -18.85 -0.77
N LEU A 88 12.67 -17.55 -0.47
CA LEU A 88 12.51 -16.52 -1.49
C LEU A 88 13.68 -16.51 -2.49
N THR A 89 14.92 -16.57 -2.00
CA THR A 89 16.13 -16.63 -2.83
C THR A 89 16.12 -17.87 -3.73
N ARG A 90 15.74 -19.04 -3.19
CA ARG A 90 15.60 -20.27 -3.99
C ARG A 90 14.51 -20.17 -5.06
N LEU A 91 13.40 -19.48 -4.77
CA LEU A 91 12.34 -19.23 -5.75
C LEU A 91 12.84 -18.29 -6.85
N ALA A 92 13.54 -17.22 -6.48
CA ALA A 92 14.11 -16.23 -7.41
C ALA A 92 15.18 -16.84 -8.31
N ALA A 93 16.03 -17.74 -7.78
CA ALA A 93 17.06 -18.44 -8.54
C ALA A 93 16.53 -19.25 -9.73
N GLY A 94 15.26 -19.70 -9.64
CA GLY A 94 14.60 -20.46 -10.70
C GLY A 94 13.57 -19.66 -11.50
N ALA A 95 13.61 -18.33 -11.42
CA ALA A 95 12.66 -17.43 -12.08
C ALA A 95 13.37 -16.51 -13.07
N ASP A 96 12.61 -15.98 -14.02
CA ASP A 96 13.10 -15.02 -15.02
C ASP A 96 12.94 -13.58 -14.54
N VAL A 97 11.93 -13.32 -13.70
CA VAL A 97 11.64 -11.99 -13.16
C VAL A 97 11.37 -12.05 -11.66
N LEU A 98 12.00 -11.14 -10.92
CA LEU A 98 11.71 -10.88 -9.50
C LEU A 98 11.17 -9.45 -9.35
N ILE A 99 9.97 -9.31 -8.78
CA ILE A 99 9.33 -8.02 -8.50
C ILE A 99 9.39 -7.76 -6.99
N LEU A 100 9.98 -6.62 -6.62
CA LEU A 100 10.09 -6.12 -5.25
C LEU A 100 9.50 -4.69 -5.18
N ASP A 101 9.18 -4.23 -3.98
CA ASP A 101 8.58 -2.90 -3.75
C ASP A 101 9.15 -2.15 -2.54
N ARG A 102 10.27 -2.63 -1.98
CA ARG A 102 10.90 -2.05 -0.79
C ARG A 102 12.14 -1.25 -1.16
N PRO A 103 12.42 -0.14 -0.45
CA PRO A 103 13.68 0.59 -0.57
C PRO A 103 14.89 -0.30 -0.33
N ARG A 104 16.03 0.06 -0.93
CA ARG A 104 17.31 -0.67 -0.80
C ARG A 104 17.66 -0.96 0.67
N SER A 105 17.57 0.05 1.52
CA SER A 105 17.86 -0.06 2.96
C SER A 105 17.02 -1.13 3.66
N GLN A 106 15.75 -1.29 3.27
CA GLN A 106 14.86 -2.31 3.83
C GLN A 106 15.15 -3.70 3.26
N LEU A 107 15.47 -3.80 1.97
CA LEU A 107 15.87 -5.07 1.36
C LEU A 107 17.18 -5.58 1.97
N GLU A 108 18.18 -4.73 2.11
CA GLU A 108 19.46 -5.07 2.76
C GLU A 108 19.25 -5.49 4.22
N ALA A 109 18.38 -4.81 4.96
CA ALA A 109 18.02 -5.19 6.34
C ALA A 109 17.30 -6.54 6.44
N LEU A 110 16.61 -6.96 5.37
CA LEU A 110 16.01 -8.29 5.24
C LEU A 110 17.01 -9.34 4.73
N GLY A 111 18.24 -8.95 4.37
CA GLY A 111 19.24 -9.85 3.78
C GLY A 111 19.04 -10.11 2.28
N ILE A 112 18.29 -9.25 1.59
CA ILE A 112 18.11 -9.29 0.14
C ILE A 112 19.04 -8.27 -0.51
N ASP A 113 20.15 -8.76 -1.04
CA ASP A 113 21.06 -7.95 -1.86
C ASP A 113 20.70 -8.12 -3.34
N VAL A 114 20.13 -7.06 -3.92
CA VAL A 114 19.70 -7.03 -5.32
C VAL A 114 20.88 -7.10 -6.29
N ASP A 115 22.03 -6.54 -5.93
CA ASP A 115 23.20 -6.53 -6.80
C ASP A 115 23.82 -7.94 -6.82
N ALA A 116 23.95 -8.58 -5.64
CA ALA A 116 24.41 -9.97 -5.55
C ALA A 116 23.49 -10.95 -6.29
N LEU A 117 22.17 -10.81 -6.19
CA LEU A 117 21.22 -11.65 -6.92
C LEU A 117 21.39 -11.54 -8.45
N ARG A 118 21.70 -10.35 -8.96
CA ARG A 118 21.95 -10.14 -10.39
C ARG A 118 23.28 -10.73 -10.84
N GLU A 119 24.30 -10.67 -9.99
CA GLU A 119 25.60 -11.29 -10.26
C GLU A 119 25.52 -12.82 -10.24
N GLU A 120 24.81 -13.40 -9.27
CA GLU A 120 24.64 -14.86 -9.14
C GLU A 120 23.70 -15.43 -10.22
N HIS A 121 22.70 -14.66 -10.64
CA HIS A 121 21.72 -15.06 -11.66
C HIS A 121 21.64 -14.03 -12.78
N PRO A 122 22.58 -14.03 -13.75
CA PRO A 122 22.62 -13.04 -14.83
C PRO A 122 21.38 -13.02 -15.75
N GLY A 123 20.60 -14.10 -15.78
CA GLY A 123 19.32 -14.17 -16.50
C GLY A 123 18.12 -13.58 -15.74
N LEU A 124 18.27 -13.29 -14.45
CA LEU A 124 17.19 -12.79 -13.60
C LEU A 124 17.00 -11.29 -13.77
N VAL A 125 15.81 -10.89 -14.21
CA VAL A 125 15.40 -9.49 -14.25
C VAL A 125 14.79 -9.08 -12.90
N VAL A 126 15.52 -8.26 -12.13
CA VAL A 126 15.02 -7.71 -10.87
C VAL A 126 14.42 -6.33 -11.07
N THR A 127 13.12 -6.19 -10.80
CA THR A 127 12.37 -4.94 -10.84
C THR A 127 12.00 -4.50 -9.43
N VAL A 128 12.42 -3.30 -9.03
CA VAL A 128 12.07 -2.73 -7.71
C VAL A 128 11.22 -1.49 -7.90
N VAL A 129 9.98 -1.53 -7.40
CA VAL A 129 8.99 -0.46 -7.56
C VAL A 129 8.84 0.31 -6.24
N THR A 130 9.53 1.44 -6.11
CA THR A 130 9.44 2.32 -4.94
C THR A 130 8.93 3.72 -5.33
N PRO A 131 8.34 4.50 -4.41
CA PRO A 131 7.74 5.80 -4.72
C PRO A 131 8.69 6.81 -5.38
N TYR A 132 9.98 6.79 -5.01
CA TYR A 132 10.98 7.76 -5.46
C TYR A 132 12.22 7.11 -6.10
N GLY A 133 12.11 5.83 -6.49
CA GLY A 133 13.20 5.08 -7.12
C GLY A 133 14.17 4.41 -6.13
N PHE A 134 15.10 3.65 -6.69
CA PHE A 134 16.04 2.82 -5.93
C PHE A 134 17.35 3.55 -5.57
N THR A 135 17.59 4.72 -6.18
CA THR A 135 18.78 5.55 -6.03
C THR A 135 18.40 7.02 -5.86
N GLY A 136 19.37 7.88 -5.53
CA GLY A 136 19.15 9.32 -5.36
C GLY A 136 18.75 9.73 -3.92
N PRO A 137 18.54 11.04 -3.69
CA PRO A 137 18.39 11.61 -2.35
C PRO A 137 17.06 11.24 -1.66
N TYR A 138 16.03 10.88 -2.43
CA TYR A 138 14.70 10.59 -1.93
C TYR A 138 14.40 9.07 -1.86
N LYS A 139 15.38 8.22 -2.17
CA LYS A 139 15.20 6.75 -2.27
C LYS A 139 14.64 6.09 -1.01
N ASP A 140 14.88 6.67 0.16
CA ASP A 140 14.43 6.17 1.46
C ASP A 140 13.21 6.93 2.01
N TRP A 141 12.64 7.87 1.25
CA TRP A 141 11.45 8.60 1.68
C TRP A 141 10.21 7.72 1.60
N ALA A 142 9.36 7.79 2.62
CA ALA A 142 8.03 7.21 2.57
C ALA A 142 7.19 7.96 1.53
N GLY A 143 6.46 7.21 0.70
CA GLY A 143 5.60 7.79 -0.33
C GLY A 143 4.34 6.99 -0.54
N ASN A 144 3.29 7.68 -0.95
CA ASN A 144 2.03 7.10 -1.40
C ASN A 144 1.58 7.82 -2.67
N ALA A 145 0.47 7.37 -3.26
CA ALA A 145 -0.04 7.96 -4.50
C ALA A 145 -0.25 9.49 -4.39
N HIS A 146 -0.64 10.01 -3.22
CA HIS A 146 -0.82 11.45 -3.03
C HIS A 146 0.52 12.18 -3.03
N THR A 147 1.51 11.73 -2.24
CA THR A 147 2.80 12.42 -2.16
C THR A 147 3.52 12.38 -3.50
N VAL A 148 3.49 11.24 -4.21
CA VAL A 148 4.09 11.11 -5.54
C VAL A 148 3.37 12.00 -6.57
N TYR A 149 2.04 12.07 -6.51
CA TYR A 149 1.27 12.95 -7.40
C TYR A 149 1.59 14.43 -7.20
N GLN A 150 1.73 14.87 -5.95
CA GLN A 150 2.07 16.26 -5.64
C GLN A 150 3.54 16.56 -6.00
N MET A 151 4.47 15.67 -5.65
CA MET A 151 5.90 15.85 -5.93
C MET A 151 6.23 15.77 -7.42
N SER A 152 5.42 15.07 -8.23
CA SER A 152 5.59 15.06 -9.70
C SER A 152 5.16 16.36 -10.38
N GLY A 153 4.59 17.30 -9.63
CA GLY A 153 4.03 18.55 -10.18
C GLY A 153 2.64 18.41 -10.78
N MET A 154 2.12 17.19 -10.92
CA MET A 154 0.77 16.93 -11.44
C MET A 154 -0.32 17.57 -10.59
N GLY A 155 -0.10 17.64 -9.27
CA GLY A 155 -0.99 18.33 -8.35
C GLY A 155 -1.19 19.82 -8.64
N ARG A 156 -0.24 20.48 -9.32
CA ARG A 156 -0.39 21.89 -9.75
C ARG A 156 -1.54 22.09 -10.73
N GLU A 157 -1.82 21.08 -11.55
CA GLU A 157 -2.90 21.09 -12.53
C GLU A 157 -4.26 20.76 -11.89
N THR A 158 -4.30 20.57 -10.57
CA THR A 158 -5.51 20.30 -9.80
C THR A 158 -5.73 21.37 -8.72
N PRO A 159 -6.89 22.03 -8.69
CA PRO A 159 -8.07 21.85 -9.54
C PRO A 159 -7.82 22.23 -11.01
N SER A 160 -8.66 21.77 -11.94
CA SER A 160 -8.53 22.16 -13.36
C SER A 160 -8.67 23.69 -13.50
N GLY A 161 -7.56 24.37 -13.78
CA GLY A 161 -7.42 25.82 -13.75
C GLY A 161 -6.30 26.22 -12.78
N TYR A 162 -5.49 27.22 -13.14
CA TYR A 162 -4.40 27.68 -12.28
C TYR A 162 -4.92 27.97 -10.87
N VAL A 163 -4.19 27.50 -9.84
CA VAL A 163 -4.46 27.88 -8.45
C VAL A 163 -4.28 29.40 -8.34
N THR A 164 -5.38 30.11 -8.08
CA THR A 164 -5.40 31.57 -7.92
C THR A 164 -5.34 32.00 -6.46
N ASP A 165 -5.85 31.15 -5.55
CA ASP A 165 -5.84 31.38 -4.11
C ASP A 165 -5.56 30.07 -3.35
N PRO A 166 -4.29 29.80 -2.96
CA PRO A 166 -3.91 28.57 -2.28
C PRO A 166 -4.69 28.28 -0.97
N GLU A 167 -5.18 29.30 -0.28
CA GLU A 167 -5.93 29.15 0.98
C GLU A 167 -7.36 28.63 0.74
N ARG A 168 -7.92 28.91 -0.44
CA ARG A 168 -9.28 28.49 -0.85
C ARG A 168 -9.28 27.30 -1.80
N GLU A 169 -8.12 26.96 -2.34
CA GLU A 169 -7.94 25.98 -3.40
C GLU A 169 -6.87 24.95 -3.00
N PRO A 170 -7.09 24.16 -1.93
CA PRO A 170 -6.08 23.23 -1.45
C PRO A 170 -5.78 22.15 -2.49
N PRO A 171 -4.55 21.59 -2.48
CA PRO A 171 -4.17 20.51 -3.38
C PRO A 171 -5.16 19.34 -3.26
N LEU A 172 -5.64 18.86 -4.40
CA LEU A 172 -6.60 17.75 -4.45
C LEU A 172 -5.89 16.41 -4.60
N SER A 173 -6.52 15.36 -4.07
CA SER A 173 -6.11 13.99 -4.37
C SER A 173 -6.32 13.67 -5.86
N PRO A 174 -5.48 12.79 -6.45
CA PRO A 174 -5.64 12.32 -7.82
C PRO A 174 -7.07 11.82 -8.06
N GLY A 175 -7.73 12.33 -9.11
CA GLY A 175 -9.09 11.90 -9.49
C GLY A 175 -10.24 12.60 -8.74
N ASN A 176 -9.96 13.43 -7.73
CA ASN A 176 -11.00 14.24 -7.09
C ASN A 176 -11.25 15.53 -7.89
N ARG A 177 -12.53 15.82 -8.18
CA ARG A 177 -12.96 17.14 -8.65
C ARG A 177 -13.51 17.95 -7.49
N ARG A 178 -13.37 19.27 -7.55
CA ARG A 178 -14.15 20.13 -6.67
C ARG A 178 -15.64 19.87 -6.91
N PRO A 179 -16.47 19.83 -5.87
CA PRO A 179 -17.92 19.91 -6.04
C PRO A 179 -18.22 21.16 -6.88
N THR A 180 -18.89 21.00 -8.02
CA THR A 180 -19.24 22.10 -8.94
C THR A 180 -20.39 22.97 -8.41
N THR A 181 -20.73 22.85 -7.14
CA THR A 181 -21.69 23.75 -6.52
C THR A 181 -21.06 25.14 -6.44
N SER A 182 -21.61 26.09 -7.22
CA SER A 182 -21.57 27.53 -6.94
C SER A 182 -21.64 27.77 -5.43
N PRO A 183 -21.00 28.81 -4.85
CA PRO A 183 -21.03 29.06 -3.42
C PRO A 183 -22.47 29.38 -2.97
N ALA A 184 -23.28 28.34 -2.81
CA ALA A 184 -24.41 28.37 -1.92
C ALA A 184 -23.83 28.70 -0.55
N SER A 185 -24.46 29.67 0.07
CA SER A 185 -24.09 30.32 1.32
C SER A 185 -23.37 29.38 2.30
N PRO A 186 -22.35 29.87 3.04
CA PRO A 186 -21.66 29.04 4.00
C PRO A 186 -22.68 28.38 4.92
N PRO A 187 -22.59 27.06 5.16
CA PRO A 187 -23.44 26.44 6.16
C PRO A 187 -23.22 27.17 7.49
N PRO A 188 -24.27 27.34 8.32
CA PRO A 188 -24.10 27.97 9.62
C PRO A 188 -22.97 27.25 10.37
N PRO A 189 -22.15 27.97 11.15
CA PRO A 189 -21.00 27.39 11.81
C PRO A 189 -21.46 26.13 12.55
N ALA A 190 -20.78 25.01 12.27
CA ALA A 190 -21.03 23.76 12.95
C ALA A 190 -20.88 24.05 14.45
N ARG A 191 -22.02 24.15 15.14
CA ARG A 191 -22.04 24.16 16.59
C ARG A 191 -21.49 22.79 16.95
N TRP A 192 -20.24 22.77 17.40
CA TRP A 192 -19.72 21.66 18.16
C TRP A 192 -20.58 21.55 19.42
N SER A 193 -21.72 20.87 19.30
CA SER A 193 -22.39 20.31 20.44
C SER A 193 -21.49 19.20 20.94
N PRO A 194 -20.94 19.29 22.17
CA PRO A 194 -20.29 18.13 22.76
C PRO A 194 -21.35 17.04 22.80
N SER A 195 -21.14 15.96 22.07
CA SER A 195 -21.96 14.76 22.24
C SER A 195 -21.97 14.43 23.73
N PRO A 196 -23.13 14.19 24.34
CA PRO A 196 -23.20 13.87 25.76
C PRO A 196 -22.33 12.64 26.00
N LEU A 197 -21.42 12.77 26.97
CA LEU A 197 -20.79 11.66 27.66
C LEU A 197 -21.81 10.52 27.76
N ALA A 198 -21.50 9.39 27.13
CA ALA A 198 -22.27 8.18 27.30
C ALA A 198 -22.39 7.94 28.81
N ALA A 199 -23.60 8.09 29.32
CA ALA A 199 -23.95 7.67 30.65
C ALA A 199 -23.76 6.16 30.69
N CYS A 200 -22.65 5.72 31.30
CA CYS A 200 -22.54 4.36 31.80
C CYS A 200 -23.66 4.17 32.81
N THR A 201 -24.71 3.47 32.41
CA THR A 201 -25.73 2.97 33.32
C THR A 201 -25.07 1.96 34.25
N ALA A 202 -25.12 2.26 35.54
CA ALA A 202 -24.70 1.39 36.60
C ALA A 202 -25.61 0.14 36.63
N GLY A 203 -24.99 -1.04 36.53
CA GLY A 203 -25.59 -2.32 36.87
C GLY A 203 -24.51 -3.27 37.37
N GLY A 204 -24.49 -3.54 38.67
CA GLY A 204 -23.86 -4.75 39.23
C GLY A 204 -22.51 -4.60 39.93
N ASN A 205 -22.58 -4.25 41.22
CA ASN A 205 -21.81 -4.78 42.36
C ASN A 205 -20.28 -4.99 42.35
N SER A 206 -19.67 -4.35 43.36
CA SER A 206 -18.51 -4.76 44.19
C SER A 206 -17.17 -5.04 43.48
N SER A 207 -16.03 -4.48 43.85
CA SER A 207 -15.58 -3.95 45.14
C SER A 207 -14.23 -3.21 44.96
N THR A 208 -14.09 -2.12 45.72
CA THR A 208 -12.83 -1.49 46.23
C THR A 208 -11.83 -0.90 45.22
N CYS A 209 -11.82 0.43 45.18
CA CYS A 209 -10.73 1.28 44.69
C CYS A 209 -10.39 2.29 45.81
N PRO A 210 -9.13 2.45 46.28
CA PRO A 210 -8.76 3.58 47.11
C PRO A 210 -8.14 4.71 46.29
N ALA A 211 -8.44 5.91 46.75
CA ALA A 211 -8.29 7.17 46.06
C ALA A 211 -6.89 7.81 46.10
N SER A 212 -6.71 8.73 45.15
CA SER A 212 -6.04 10.03 45.31
C SER A 212 -4.51 10.12 45.28
N ARG A 213 -3.99 10.81 44.24
CA ARG A 213 -3.35 12.13 44.41
C ARG A 213 -3.27 12.87 43.07
N ARG A 214 -3.96 14.01 43.01
CA ARG A 214 -3.71 15.10 42.06
C ARG A 214 -2.64 16.00 42.66
N THR A 215 -1.67 16.44 41.87
CA THR A 215 -1.09 17.78 41.99
C THR A 215 -0.63 18.29 40.63
N ARG A 216 -1.07 19.52 40.32
CA ARG A 216 -0.68 20.38 39.20
C ARG A 216 0.83 20.68 39.22
N THR A 217 1.42 20.83 38.03
CA THR A 217 2.40 21.89 37.80
C THR A 217 2.26 22.44 36.38
N THR A 218 2.33 23.75 36.29
CA THR A 218 2.07 24.66 35.17
C THR A 218 3.23 24.75 34.16
N CYS A 219 2.88 25.25 32.97
CA CYS A 219 3.77 25.71 31.91
C CYS A 219 4.90 26.64 32.38
N GLY A 220 6.04 26.51 31.70
CA GLY A 220 6.99 27.56 31.35
C GLY A 220 7.23 27.50 29.85
#